data_AF-A0A318HPR8-F1
#
_entry.id   AF-A0A318HPR8-F1
#
_cell.length_a   1.000
_cell.length_b   1.000
_cell.length_c   1.000
_cell.angle_alpha   90.00
_cell.angle_beta   90.00
_cell.angle_gamma   90.00
#
_symmetry.space_group_name_H-M   'P 1'
#
loop_
_entity.id
_entity.type
_entity.pdbx_description
1 polymer ?
#
loop_
_entity_poly.entity_id
_entity_poly.type
_entity_poly.pdbx_seq_one_letter_code
_entity_poly.pdbx_strand_id
1 'polypeptide(L)'
;MRILLTTTNGGNKGRQFSISLILVILLVCSCDTSFWLTFKDGTKQQVLQTKCGHVTVDANEFRGIFYITFNLSGEYEINPDSLVISFDDDRVSVFKVTHTKDTENVILAKSSVSNCHIKVELFLHTTGKDVDMNKMTMYVLPSKYLTCENSPVLSDTLKLSMGSYRRSLFWEKVKPRPVVNPS
;
A
#
# COMPACT_ATOMS: atom_id res chain seq x y z
N MET A 1 55.89 -5.48 13.67
CA MET A 1 55.03 -6.64 14.00
C MET A 1 54.38 -7.10 12.69
N ARG A 2 54.73 -8.31 12.22
CA ARG A 2 54.36 -8.84 10.89
C ARG A 2 52.91 -9.31 10.91
N ILE A 3 52.05 -8.72 10.08
CA ILE A 3 50.74 -9.30 9.77
C ILE A 3 50.97 -10.27 8.61
N LEU A 4 50.95 -11.56 8.92
CA LEU A 4 51.00 -12.64 7.93
C LEU A 4 49.77 -12.54 7.02
N LEU A 5 50.01 -12.17 5.76
CA LEU A 5 49.10 -12.44 4.65
C LEU A 5 49.08 -13.96 4.42
N THR A 6 48.12 -14.65 5.01
CA THR A 6 47.79 -16.01 4.59
C THR A 6 47.09 -15.95 3.25
N THR A 7 47.87 -16.14 2.19
CA THR A 7 47.39 -16.37 0.83
C THR A 7 46.78 -17.77 0.79
N THR A 8 45.44 -17.87 0.84
CA THR A 8 44.77 -19.15 0.57
C THR A 8 44.58 -19.25 -0.94
N ASN A 9 45.23 -20.26 -1.53
CA ASN A 9 45.11 -20.61 -2.93
C ASN A 9 43.72 -21.26 -3.13
N GLY A 10 42.69 -20.43 -3.28
CA GLY A 10 41.27 -20.83 -3.34
C GLY A 10 40.46 -19.98 -4.31
N GLY A 11 41.09 -19.51 -5.40
CA GLY A 11 40.63 -18.41 -6.24
C GLY A 11 39.31 -18.59 -7.01
N ASN A 12 38.67 -19.77 -6.97
CA ASN A 12 37.40 -19.99 -7.66
C ASN A 12 36.23 -20.34 -6.70
N LYS A 13 36.46 -21.15 -5.65
CA LYS A 13 35.40 -21.56 -4.72
C LYS A 13 34.97 -20.46 -3.75
N GLY A 14 35.92 -19.71 -3.16
CA GLY A 14 35.58 -18.63 -2.21
C GLY A 14 34.86 -17.45 -2.89
N ARG A 15 35.25 -17.13 -4.13
CA ARG A 15 34.59 -16.11 -4.95
C ARG A 15 33.18 -16.56 -5.39
N GLN A 16 32.98 -17.83 -5.70
CA GLN A 16 31.63 -18.37 -5.98
C GLN A 16 30.74 -18.40 -4.73
N PHE A 17 31.25 -18.81 -3.57
CA PHE A 17 30.49 -18.72 -2.30
C PHE A 17 30.10 -17.29 -1.95
N SER A 18 31.00 -16.31 -2.15
CA SER A 18 30.70 -14.89 -1.92
C SER A 18 29.64 -14.36 -2.88
N ILE A 19 29.71 -14.73 -4.17
CA ILE A 19 28.70 -14.32 -5.17
C ILE A 19 27.35 -14.99 -4.88
N SER A 20 27.33 -16.28 -4.52
CA SER A 20 26.12 -16.98 -4.11
C SER A 20 25.49 -16.37 -2.85
N LEU A 21 26.31 -15.98 -1.86
CA LEU A 21 25.80 -15.31 -0.65
C LEU A 21 25.20 -13.94 -0.96
N ILE A 22 25.84 -13.16 -1.83
CA ILE A 22 25.31 -11.87 -2.30
C ILE A 22 24.01 -12.06 -3.09
N LEU A 23 23.93 -13.07 -3.97
CA LEU A 23 22.71 -13.42 -4.70
C LEU A 23 21.57 -13.83 -3.76
N VAL A 24 21.86 -14.64 -2.74
CA VAL A 24 20.86 -15.03 -1.73
C VAL A 24 20.41 -13.81 -0.92
N ILE A 25 21.32 -12.92 -0.52
CA ILE A 25 20.97 -11.68 0.18
C ILE A 25 20.11 -10.78 -0.73
N LEU A 26 20.45 -10.63 -2.00
CA LEU A 26 19.66 -9.84 -2.96
C LEU A 26 18.28 -10.45 -3.20
N LEU A 27 18.17 -11.78 -3.31
CA LEU A 27 16.89 -12.50 -3.45
C LEU A 27 16.02 -12.38 -2.19
N VAL A 28 16.62 -12.38 -1.00
CA VAL A 28 15.91 -12.22 0.28
C VAL A 28 15.53 -10.75 0.54
N CYS A 29 16.36 -9.80 0.13
CA CYS A 29 16.11 -8.37 0.30
C CYS A 29 15.21 -7.75 -0.78
N SER A 30 15.04 -8.38 -1.96
CA SER A 30 14.15 -7.86 -3.02
C SER A 30 12.67 -8.15 -2.78
N CYS A 31 12.26 -8.49 -1.55
CA CYS A 31 10.85 -8.61 -1.22
C CYS A 31 10.20 -7.22 -1.31
N ASP A 32 9.65 -6.89 -2.48
CA ASP A 32 8.76 -5.75 -2.68
C ASP A 32 7.50 -5.96 -1.83
N THR A 33 7.57 -5.59 -0.55
CA THR A 33 6.46 -5.76 0.39
C THR A 33 5.49 -4.60 0.24
N SER A 34 4.36 -4.84 -0.40
CA SER A 34 3.18 -3.99 -0.24
C SER A 34 2.48 -4.31 1.09
N PHE A 35 1.90 -3.28 1.70
CA PHE A 35 1.22 -3.36 2.97
C PHE A 35 -0.27 -3.09 2.78
N TRP A 36 -1.09 -4.11 3.01
CA TRP A 36 -2.55 -3.95 2.97
C TRP A 36 -3.02 -3.00 4.08
N LEU A 37 -3.86 -2.04 3.70
CA LEU A 37 -4.65 -1.27 4.65
C LEU A 37 -5.85 -2.09 5.08
N THR A 38 -6.47 -1.70 6.18
CA THR A 38 -7.66 -2.40 6.71
C THR A 38 -8.84 -1.46 6.78
N PHE A 39 -10.02 -1.96 6.42
CA PHE A 39 -11.27 -1.23 6.61
C PHE A 39 -11.65 -1.22 8.10
N LYS A 40 -12.62 -0.38 8.48
CA LYS A 40 -13.11 -0.25 9.86
C LYS A 40 -13.49 -1.58 10.53
N ASP A 41 -13.97 -2.53 9.75
CA ASP A 41 -14.36 -3.88 10.21
C ASP A 41 -13.16 -4.85 10.34
N GLY A 42 -11.94 -4.39 10.05
CA GLY A 42 -10.71 -5.18 10.08
C GLY A 42 -10.45 -5.98 8.81
N THR A 43 -11.35 -5.93 7.82
CA THR A 43 -11.15 -6.62 6.54
C THR A 43 -10.12 -5.88 5.68
N LYS A 44 -9.52 -6.57 4.72
CA LYS A 44 -8.59 -5.95 3.74
C LYS A 44 -9.29 -5.57 2.44
N GLN A 45 -10.54 -5.98 2.28
CA GLN A 45 -11.29 -5.89 1.05
C GLN A 45 -12.77 -5.78 1.38
N GLN A 46 -13.47 -4.90 0.67
CA GLN A 46 -14.92 -4.82 0.67
C GLN A 46 -15.48 -5.25 -0.68
N VAL A 47 -16.52 -6.09 -0.66
CA VAL A 47 -17.22 -6.53 -1.86
C VAL A 47 -18.61 -5.91 -1.84
N LEU A 48 -18.93 -5.15 -2.88
CA LEU A 48 -20.19 -4.46 -3.08
C LEU A 48 -20.95 -5.14 -4.21
N GLN A 49 -22.20 -5.53 -3.95
CA GLN A 49 -23.11 -6.02 -4.97
C GLN A 49 -23.91 -4.87 -5.55
N THR A 50 -23.89 -4.73 -6.88
CA THR A 50 -24.58 -3.68 -7.62
C THR A 50 -25.47 -4.31 -8.70
N LYS A 51 -26.34 -3.50 -9.31
CA LYS A 51 -27.14 -3.96 -10.46
C LYS A 51 -26.28 -4.29 -11.69
N CYS A 52 -25.20 -3.54 -11.88
CA CYS A 52 -24.31 -3.69 -13.03
C CYS A 52 -23.31 -4.86 -12.86
N GLY A 53 -23.18 -5.39 -11.65
CA GLY A 53 -22.25 -6.46 -11.27
C GLY A 53 -21.70 -6.24 -9.86
N HIS A 54 -20.57 -6.84 -9.53
CA HIS A 54 -19.90 -6.62 -8.25
C HIS A 54 -18.69 -5.71 -8.38
N VAL A 55 -18.43 -4.93 -7.33
CA VAL A 55 -17.25 -4.08 -7.18
C VAL A 55 -16.50 -4.51 -5.94
N THR A 56 -15.22 -4.77 -6.12
CA THR A 56 -14.35 -5.16 -5.04
C THR A 56 -13.35 -4.05 -4.78
N VAL A 57 -13.29 -3.57 -3.55
CA VAL A 57 -12.44 -2.45 -3.13
C VAL A 57 -11.38 -2.94 -2.16
N ASP A 58 -10.12 -2.67 -2.44
CA ASP A 58 -9.00 -2.91 -1.54
C ASP A 58 -8.05 -1.72 -1.54
N ALA A 59 -7.18 -1.66 -0.54
CA ALA A 59 -6.19 -0.61 -0.45
C ALA A 59 -4.87 -1.12 0.13
N ASN A 60 -3.77 -0.58 -0.38
CA ASN A 60 -2.44 -0.95 0.07
C ASN A 60 -1.46 0.23 -0.03
N GLU A 61 -0.35 0.12 0.68
CA GLU A 61 0.78 1.03 0.62
C GLU A 61 2.00 0.29 0.06
N PHE A 62 2.70 0.91 -0.87
CA PHE A 62 3.95 0.39 -1.39
C PHE A 62 4.92 1.54 -1.64
N ARG A 63 6.08 1.47 -0.98
CA ARG A 63 7.17 2.47 -1.07
C ARG A 63 6.70 3.91 -0.79
N GLY A 64 5.81 4.09 0.18
CA GLY A 64 5.26 5.39 0.57
C GLY A 64 4.15 5.92 -0.33
N ILE A 65 3.76 5.16 -1.37
CA ILE A 65 2.62 5.48 -2.24
C ILE A 65 1.44 4.64 -1.78
N PHE A 66 0.29 5.28 -1.63
CA PHE A 66 -0.95 4.62 -1.24
C PHE A 66 -1.79 4.34 -2.48
N TYR A 67 -2.44 3.20 -2.50
CA TYR A 67 -3.24 2.73 -3.62
C TYR A 67 -4.60 2.30 -3.11
N ILE A 68 -5.65 2.73 -3.80
CA ILE A 68 -7.00 2.20 -3.63
C ILE A 68 -7.39 1.55 -4.96
N THR A 69 -7.73 0.28 -4.93
CA THR A 69 -8.09 -0.49 -6.12
C THR A 69 -9.58 -0.77 -6.12
N PHE A 70 -10.24 -0.49 -7.24
CA PHE A 70 -11.61 -0.88 -7.53
C PHE A 70 -11.57 -1.91 -8.66
N ASN A 71 -11.82 -3.17 -8.34
CA ASN A 71 -11.98 -4.23 -9.31
C ASN A 71 -13.46 -4.32 -9.69
N LEU A 72 -13.77 -4.01 -10.94
CA LEU A 72 -15.12 -3.89 -11.46
C LEU A 72 -15.47 -5.13 -12.28
N SER A 73 -16.61 -5.74 -11.97
CA SER A 73 -17.29 -6.65 -12.90
C SER A 73 -18.55 -5.97 -13.41
N GLY A 74 -18.70 -5.89 -14.73
CA GLY A 74 -19.76 -5.13 -15.39
C GLY A 74 -19.32 -3.74 -15.85
N GLU A 75 -20.30 -2.94 -16.27
CA GLU A 75 -20.11 -1.60 -16.85
C GLU A 75 -20.52 -0.50 -15.87
N TYR A 76 -19.67 0.51 -15.75
CA TYR A 76 -19.85 1.62 -14.82
C TYR A 76 -19.39 2.93 -15.48
N GLU A 77 -19.90 4.05 -14.98
CA GLU A 77 -19.30 5.36 -15.25
C GLU A 77 -18.39 5.77 -14.09
N ILE A 78 -17.16 6.14 -14.41
CA ILE A 78 -16.21 6.73 -13.47
C ILE A 78 -16.19 8.25 -13.64
N ASN A 79 -16.14 8.98 -12.53
CA ASN A 79 -15.92 10.42 -12.49
C ASN A 79 -14.78 10.78 -11.51
N PRO A 80 -13.53 10.89 -11.98
CA PRO A 80 -12.35 11.14 -11.14
C PRO A 80 -12.50 12.30 -10.16
N ASP A 81 -13.06 13.43 -10.62
CA ASP A 81 -13.16 14.69 -9.85
C ASP A 81 -14.06 14.61 -8.62
N SER A 82 -14.89 13.56 -8.53
CA SER A 82 -15.83 13.38 -7.41
C SER A 82 -15.27 12.54 -6.26
N LEU A 83 -14.05 11.99 -6.40
CA LEU A 83 -13.38 11.28 -5.31
C LEU A 83 -12.75 12.29 -4.35
N VAL A 84 -13.18 12.26 -3.10
CA VAL A 84 -12.59 13.07 -2.03
C VAL A 84 -11.87 12.16 -1.04
N ILE A 85 -10.67 12.57 -0.63
CA ILE A 85 -9.84 11.86 0.34
C ILE A 85 -9.47 12.82 1.45
N SER A 86 -9.69 12.40 2.69
CA SER A 86 -9.32 13.16 3.88
C SER A 86 -8.71 12.25 4.94
N PHE A 87 -8.15 12.86 5.98
CA PHE A 87 -7.45 12.18 7.07
C PHE A 87 -7.96 12.71 8.41
N ASP A 88 -7.77 11.93 9.48
CA ASP A 88 -8.07 12.37 10.85
C ASP A 88 -7.01 13.35 11.41
N ASP A 89 -5.82 13.39 10.83
CA ASP A 89 -4.77 14.38 11.13
C ASP A 89 -4.69 15.43 10.00
N ASP A 90 -4.96 16.69 10.33
CA ASP A 90 -5.00 17.82 9.39
C ASP A 90 -3.62 18.20 8.83
N ARG A 91 -2.55 17.69 9.43
CA ARG A 91 -1.17 17.84 8.94
C ARG A 91 -0.87 16.93 7.77
N VAL A 92 -1.77 16.02 7.41
CA VAL A 92 -1.61 15.13 6.25
C VAL A 92 -2.61 15.52 5.17
N SER A 93 -2.09 15.66 3.96
CA SER A 93 -2.90 15.96 2.79
C SER A 93 -2.44 15.16 1.58
N VAL A 94 -3.33 14.99 0.62
CA VAL A 94 -2.98 14.40 -0.67
C VAL A 94 -2.37 15.49 -1.55
N PHE A 95 -1.14 15.30 -2.02
CA PHE A 95 -0.50 16.23 -2.96
C PHE A 95 -0.76 15.87 -4.42
N LYS A 96 -0.96 14.58 -4.72
CA LYS A 96 -1.24 14.10 -6.07
C LYS A 96 -2.11 12.85 -6.03
N VAL A 97 -3.08 12.83 -6.94
CA VAL A 97 -3.96 11.69 -7.22
C VAL A 97 -3.80 11.32 -8.69
N THR A 98 -3.62 10.04 -8.98
CA THR A 98 -3.65 9.50 -10.34
C THR A 98 -4.66 8.37 -10.40
N HIS A 99 -5.52 8.36 -11.41
CA HIS A 99 -6.47 7.27 -11.66
C HIS A 99 -6.03 6.50 -12.90
N THR A 100 -5.86 5.20 -12.79
CA THR A 100 -5.36 4.36 -13.88
C THR A 100 -6.27 3.15 -14.06
N LYS A 101 -6.68 2.89 -15.31
CA LYS A 101 -7.36 1.66 -15.72
C LYS A 101 -6.35 0.64 -16.23
N ASP A 102 -6.43 -0.60 -15.73
CA ASP A 102 -5.67 -1.77 -16.20
C ASP A 102 -4.15 -1.50 -16.37
N THR A 103 -3.57 -0.76 -15.42
CA THR A 103 -2.11 -0.48 -15.28
C THR A 103 -1.54 0.66 -16.13
N GLU A 104 -2.14 1.07 -17.25
CA GLU A 104 -1.52 2.08 -18.14
C GLU A 104 -2.44 3.23 -18.57
N ASN A 105 -3.77 3.05 -18.53
CA ASN A 105 -4.69 4.03 -19.07
C ASN A 105 -5.10 5.06 -18.01
N VAL A 106 -4.45 6.23 -18.02
CA VAL A 106 -4.80 7.33 -17.11
C VAL A 106 -6.20 7.86 -17.42
N ILE A 107 -7.03 7.95 -16.40
CA ILE A 107 -8.41 8.45 -16.47
C ILE A 107 -8.40 9.90 -16.00
N LEU A 108 -8.58 10.83 -16.93
CA LEU A 108 -8.54 12.27 -16.64
C LEU A 108 -9.94 12.89 -16.54
N ALA A 109 -10.95 12.25 -17.10
CA ALA A 109 -12.30 12.78 -17.18
C ALA A 109 -13.34 11.67 -17.04
N LYS A 110 -14.60 12.08 -16.90
CA LYS A 110 -15.73 11.16 -16.83
C LYS A 110 -15.74 10.24 -18.05
N SER A 111 -15.80 8.93 -17.82
CA SER A 111 -15.77 7.92 -18.90
C SER A 111 -16.51 6.63 -18.51
N SER A 112 -16.91 5.83 -19.51
CA SER A 112 -17.41 4.48 -19.29
C SER A 112 -16.25 3.49 -19.18
N VAL A 113 -16.36 2.57 -18.22
CA VAL A 113 -15.37 1.55 -17.90
C VAL A 113 -16.09 0.23 -17.68
N SER A 114 -15.51 -0.87 -18.15
CA SER A 114 -16.14 -2.19 -18.08
C SER A 114 -15.11 -3.28 -17.79
N ASN A 115 -15.43 -4.18 -16.88
CA ASN A 115 -14.65 -5.38 -16.53
C ASN A 115 -13.15 -5.08 -16.37
N CYS A 116 -12.81 -4.08 -15.56
CA CYS A 116 -11.46 -3.55 -15.44
C CYS A 116 -11.06 -3.30 -13.99
N HIS A 117 -9.78 -3.04 -13.77
CA HIS A 117 -9.25 -2.64 -12.47
C HIS A 117 -8.88 -1.16 -12.52
N ILE A 118 -9.49 -0.39 -11.64
CA ILE A 118 -9.21 1.03 -11.48
C ILE A 118 -8.32 1.20 -10.26
N LYS A 119 -7.15 1.77 -10.46
CA LYS A 119 -6.19 2.05 -9.42
C LYS A 119 -6.14 3.55 -9.18
N VAL A 120 -6.36 3.95 -7.94
CA VAL A 120 -6.18 5.32 -7.47
C VAL A 120 -4.86 5.39 -6.72
N GLU A 121 -3.87 6.02 -7.33
CA GLU A 121 -2.55 6.22 -6.73
C GLU A 121 -2.52 7.55 -6.00
N LEU A 122 -2.12 7.51 -4.74
CA LEU A 122 -2.16 8.62 -3.80
C LEU A 122 -0.78 8.89 -3.26
N PHE A 123 -0.42 10.14 -3.37
CA PHE A 123 0.83 10.67 -2.91
C PHE A 123 0.56 11.65 -1.78
N LEU A 124 1.06 11.34 -0.59
CA LEU A 124 0.76 12.10 0.62
C LEU A 124 1.87 13.09 0.94
N HIS A 125 1.47 14.22 1.51
CA HIS A 125 2.35 15.24 2.05
C HIS A 125 2.03 15.46 3.53
N THR A 126 3.07 15.70 4.33
CA THR A 126 2.96 15.86 5.78
C THR A 126 3.61 17.16 6.25
N THR A 127 2.90 17.96 7.04
CA THR A 127 3.40 19.20 7.63
C THR A 127 3.67 19.03 9.13
N GLY A 128 4.79 18.39 9.49
CA GLY A 128 5.18 18.22 10.89
C GLY A 128 6.25 17.15 11.08
N LYS A 129 6.98 17.20 12.20
CA LYS A 129 8.10 16.28 12.45
C LYS A 129 7.71 14.94 13.09
N ASP A 130 6.45 14.73 13.49
CA ASP A 130 6.05 13.57 14.31
C ASP A 130 4.67 12.99 13.93
N VAL A 131 4.34 12.91 12.64
CA VAL A 131 3.08 12.28 12.19
C VAL A 131 3.24 10.76 12.16
N ASP A 132 2.54 10.05 13.05
CA ASP A 132 2.52 8.58 13.08
C ASP A 132 1.45 8.02 12.13
N MET A 133 1.86 7.76 10.89
CA MET A 133 1.00 7.18 9.85
C MET A 133 0.35 5.85 10.25
N ASN A 134 0.88 5.13 11.24
CA ASN A 134 0.32 3.83 11.63
C ASN A 134 -0.95 3.95 12.47
N LYS A 135 -1.21 5.12 13.06
CA LYS A 135 -2.41 5.40 13.85
C LYS A 135 -3.46 6.19 13.07
N MET A 136 -3.15 6.54 11.84
CA MET A 136 -3.96 7.42 11.02
C MET A 136 -5.10 6.66 10.34
N THR A 137 -6.21 7.36 10.15
CA THR A 137 -7.37 6.87 9.40
C THR A 137 -7.55 7.71 8.15
N MET A 138 -7.51 7.05 6.99
CA MET A 138 -7.89 7.65 5.71
C MET A 138 -9.40 7.49 5.50
N TYR A 139 -10.06 8.58 5.16
CA TYR A 139 -11.47 8.63 4.78
C TYR A 139 -11.55 8.79 3.27
N VAL A 140 -12.16 7.83 2.59
CA VAL A 140 -12.39 7.88 1.15
C VAL A 140 -13.89 8.11 0.95
N LEU A 141 -14.22 9.21 0.27
CA LEU A 141 -15.58 9.63 -0.03
C LEU A 141 -15.79 9.50 -1.54
N PRO A 142 -16.29 8.35 -2.02
CA PRO A 142 -16.46 8.07 -3.45
C PRO A 142 -17.82 8.55 -3.98
N SER A 143 -18.41 9.59 -3.37
CA SER A 143 -19.74 10.08 -3.74
C SER A 143 -19.77 10.48 -5.22
N LYS A 144 -20.42 9.65 -6.05
CA LYS A 144 -20.49 9.74 -7.53
C LYS A 144 -19.18 9.43 -8.27
N TYR A 145 -18.15 8.94 -7.58
CA TYR A 145 -16.91 8.50 -8.20
C TYR A 145 -17.14 7.34 -9.15
N LEU A 146 -17.95 6.37 -8.72
CA LEU A 146 -18.39 5.25 -9.52
C LEU A 146 -19.91 5.20 -9.52
N THR A 147 -20.51 5.14 -10.69
CA THR A 147 -21.97 5.06 -10.85
C THR A 147 -22.37 3.91 -11.76
N CYS A 148 -23.52 3.32 -11.46
CA CYS A 148 -24.19 2.29 -12.23
C CYS A 148 -25.61 2.79 -12.49
N GLU A 149 -26.04 2.88 -13.76
CA GLU A 149 -27.36 3.40 -14.14
C GLU A 149 -27.70 4.76 -13.47
N ASN A 150 -26.74 5.71 -13.47
CA ASN A 150 -26.84 7.02 -12.79
C ASN A 150 -26.97 6.99 -11.27
N SER A 151 -26.87 5.83 -10.63
CA SER A 151 -26.89 5.68 -9.18
C SER A 151 -25.46 5.46 -8.65
N PRO A 152 -25.05 6.11 -7.56
CA PRO A 152 -23.73 5.89 -6.97
C PRO A 152 -23.61 4.44 -6.48
N VAL A 153 -22.51 3.77 -6.84
CA VAL A 153 -22.21 2.42 -6.37
C VAL A 153 -21.90 2.42 -4.88
N LEU A 154 -21.23 3.46 -4.41
CA LEU A 154 -20.85 3.62 -3.02
C LEU A 154 -21.08 5.07 -2.60
N SER A 155 -22.01 5.26 -1.67
CA SER A 155 -22.32 6.57 -1.07
C SER A 155 -21.67 6.76 0.29
N ASP A 156 -21.38 5.66 0.97
CA ASP A 156 -20.80 5.69 2.30
C ASP A 156 -19.30 6.00 2.25
N THR A 157 -18.83 6.65 3.32
CA THR A 157 -17.40 6.91 3.50
C THR A 157 -16.68 5.63 3.88
N LEU A 158 -15.69 5.23 3.09
CA LEU A 158 -14.77 4.15 3.46
C LEU A 158 -13.78 4.69 4.48
N LYS A 159 -13.62 3.97 5.59
CA LYS A 159 -12.62 4.28 6.60
C LYS A 159 -11.54 3.22 6.54
N LEU A 160 -10.33 3.64 6.20
CA LEU A 160 -9.15 2.80 6.06
C LEU A 160 -8.15 3.14 7.17
N SER A 161 -7.81 2.16 7.99
CA SER A 161 -6.68 2.28 8.90
C SER A 161 -5.38 2.15 8.14
N MET A 162 -4.50 3.14 8.31
CA MET A 162 -3.18 3.19 7.69
C MET A 162 -2.11 2.42 8.48
N GLY A 163 -2.52 1.85 9.62
CA GLY A 163 -1.72 0.93 10.41
C GLY A 163 -1.43 -0.35 9.65
N SER A 164 -0.16 -0.56 9.30
CA SER A 164 0.30 -1.83 8.74
C SER A 164 0.61 -2.82 9.85
N TYR A 165 -0.02 -4.00 9.81
CA TYR A 165 0.23 -5.14 10.70
C TYR A 165 1.72 -5.59 10.71
N ARG A 166 2.51 -5.25 9.69
CA ARG A 166 3.91 -5.71 9.56
C ARG A 166 4.96 -4.62 9.76
N ARG A 167 4.60 -3.33 9.76
CA ARG A 167 5.55 -2.25 10.16
C ARG A 167 5.90 -2.35 11.65
N SER A 168 4.99 -2.83 12.50
CA SER A 168 5.28 -3.12 13.92
C SER A 168 6.29 -4.26 14.08
N LEU A 169 6.20 -5.32 13.29
CA LEU A 169 7.09 -6.50 13.39
C LEU A 169 8.54 -6.24 13.01
N PHE A 170 8.81 -5.28 12.11
CA PHE A 170 10.18 -4.92 11.72
C PHE A 170 10.79 -3.76 12.52
N TRP A 171 9.96 -2.94 13.18
CA TRP A 171 10.41 -1.71 13.86
C TRP A 171 10.07 -1.60 15.34
N GLU A 172 9.26 -2.50 15.92
CA GLU A 172 9.32 -2.71 17.36
C GLU A 172 10.67 -3.35 17.67
N LYS A 173 11.65 -2.49 17.97
CA LYS A 173 12.84 -2.87 18.72
C LYS A 173 12.36 -3.74 19.86
N VAL A 174 12.66 -5.04 19.78
CA VAL A 174 12.50 -5.97 20.89
C VAL A 174 13.16 -5.31 22.08
N LYS A 175 12.36 -4.76 23.01
CA LYS A 175 12.91 -4.24 24.26
C LYS A 175 13.62 -5.43 24.90
N PRO A 176 14.93 -5.33 25.21
CA PRO A 176 15.61 -6.43 25.87
C PRO A 176 14.85 -6.73 27.16
N ARG A 177 14.44 -7.99 27.34
CA ARG A 177 13.86 -8.43 28.61
C ARG A 177 14.88 -8.09 29.72
N PRO A 178 14.45 -7.48 30.83
CA PRO A 178 15.34 -7.27 31.96
C PRO A 178 15.91 -8.62 32.39
N VAL A 179 17.23 -8.72 32.43
CA VAL A 179 17.93 -9.90 32.93
C VAL A 179 17.62 -9.99 34.41
N VAL A 180 16.77 -10.95 34.77
CA VAL A 180 16.58 -11.34 36.17
C VAL A 180 17.82 -12.17 36.52
N ASN A 181 18.74 -11.56 37.29
CA ASN A 181 19.84 -12.32 37.86
C ASN A 181 19.28 -13.28 38.92
N PRO A 182 19.54 -14.58 38.83
CA PRO A 182 19.22 -15.50 39.91
C PRO A 182 20.07 -15.15 41.14
N SER A 183 19.45 -15.26 42.31
CA SER A 183 20.02 -15.03 43.64
C SER A 183 20.91 -16.18 44.07
#